data_AF-A0A7X1W852-F1
#
_entry.id   AF-A0A7X1W852-F1
#
_cell.length_a   1.000
_cell.length_b   1.000
_cell.length_c   1.000
_cell.angle_alpha   90.00
_cell.angle_beta   90.00
_cell.angle_gamma   90.00
#
_symmetry.space_group_name_H-M   'P 1'
#
loop_
_entity.id
_entity.type
_entity.pdbx_description
1 polymer ?
#
loop_
_entity_poly.entity_id
_entity_poly.type
_entity_poly.pdbx_seq_one_letter_code
_entity_poly.pdbx_strand_id
1 'polypeptide(L)'
;MDRIAQLKEAIDIAQSLAIQKPTMPSGLSENFRAGEGPTMYTEINNQQIPLYFMGVEILEAERSALLKRNSDDFTEARIAQIEREMWMLQNNREVEVLERRENEEVFLSGVQPIRAEIARLGKVGSLEFSSIQLVSVDRKALEPLGPIKPKKNLLVLLGVFFGTAAGALIVLIRNSMAARRVESLGGG
;
A
#
# COMPACT_ATOMS: atom_id res chain seq x y z
N MET A 1 -22.67 36.53 26.31
CA MET A 1 -23.38 37.67 26.95
C MET A 1 -22.60 38.92 26.63
N ASP A 2 -23.26 39.93 26.08
CA ASP A 2 -22.63 41.18 25.63
C ASP A 2 -22.21 42.04 26.83
N ARG A 3 -20.93 42.43 26.91
CA ARG A 3 -20.38 43.27 27.98
C ARG A 3 -21.05 44.65 28.04
N ILE A 4 -21.47 45.18 26.88
CA ILE A 4 -22.14 46.48 26.79
C ILE A 4 -23.53 46.41 27.44
N ALA A 5 -24.23 45.28 27.30
CA ALA A 5 -25.52 45.07 27.94
C ALA A 5 -25.41 44.98 29.47
N GLN A 6 -24.38 44.30 29.99
CA GLN A 6 -24.10 44.22 31.43
C GLN A 6 -23.77 45.60 32.04
N LEU A 7 -22.99 46.42 31.32
CA LEU A 7 -22.69 47.79 31.76
C LEU A 7 -23.93 48.67 31.79
N LYS A 8 -24.84 48.53 30.81
CA LYS A 8 -26.11 49.27 30.79
C LYS A 8 -26.96 48.95 32.02
N GLU A 9 -27.16 47.67 32.32
CA GLU A 9 -27.92 47.23 33.50
C GLU A 9 -27.29 47.73 34.80
N ALA A 10 -25.96 47.66 34.92
CA ALA A 10 -25.26 48.17 36.09
C ALA A 10 -25.39 49.70 36.25
N ILE A 11 -25.39 50.47 35.15
CA ILE A 11 -25.62 51.92 35.16
C ILE A 11 -27.04 52.22 35.64
N ASP A 12 -28.04 51.53 35.11
CA ASP A 12 -29.45 51.74 35.48
C ASP A 12 -29.66 51.46 36.98
N ILE A 13 -29.02 50.41 37.53
CA ILE A 13 -29.04 50.09 38.96
C ILE A 13 -28.28 51.16 39.78
N ALA A 14 -27.07 51.56 39.38
CA ALA A 14 -26.27 52.55 40.09
C ALA A 14 -26.95 53.92 40.14
N GLN A 15 -27.64 54.32 39.06
CA GLN A 15 -28.47 55.53 39.02
C GLN A 15 -29.64 55.45 40.01
N SER A 16 -30.33 54.31 40.08
CA SER A 16 -31.43 54.11 41.03
C SER A 16 -30.97 54.16 42.50
N LEU A 17 -29.72 53.77 42.77
CA LEU A 17 -29.08 53.80 44.08
C LEU A 17 -28.32 55.11 44.37
N ALA A 18 -28.34 56.07 43.43
CA ALA A 18 -27.62 57.35 43.51
C ALA A 18 -26.10 57.21 43.76
N ILE A 19 -25.48 56.12 43.31
CA ILE A 19 -24.04 55.86 43.45
C ILE A 19 -23.31 56.52 42.26
N GLN A 20 -22.85 57.75 42.44
CA GLN A 20 -22.11 58.46 41.38
C GLN A 20 -20.63 58.04 41.31
N LYS A 21 -19.99 57.92 42.48
CA LYS A 21 -18.56 57.61 42.62
C LYS A 21 -18.35 56.18 43.10
N PRO A 22 -17.17 55.58 42.84
CA PRO A 22 -16.83 54.23 43.31
C PRO A 22 -17.04 54.14 44.82
N THR A 23 -18.01 53.34 45.23
CA THR A 23 -18.39 53.17 46.63
C THR A 23 -18.26 51.69 46.96
N MET A 24 -17.40 51.37 47.92
CA MET A 24 -17.31 50.00 48.43
C MET A 24 -18.52 49.70 49.32
N PRO A 25 -18.93 48.42 49.48
CA PRO A 25 -20.06 48.05 50.34
C PRO A 25 -19.96 48.61 51.77
N SER A 26 -18.75 48.69 52.33
CA SER A 26 -18.46 49.36 53.60
C SER A 26 -18.77 50.87 53.58
N GLY A 27 -18.32 51.57 52.53
CA GLY A 27 -18.55 53.01 52.35
C GLY A 27 -20.01 53.39 52.09
N LEU A 28 -20.85 52.47 51.58
CA LEU A 28 -22.29 52.73 51.39
C LEU A 28 -23.03 52.85 52.73
N SER A 29 -22.63 52.06 53.73
CA SER A 29 -23.18 52.16 55.10
C SER A 29 -22.72 53.44 55.82
N GLU A 30 -21.52 53.93 55.48
CA GLU A 30 -20.91 55.11 56.09
C GLU A 30 -21.54 56.42 55.56
N ASN A 31 -21.94 56.46 54.29
CA ASN A 31 -22.65 57.60 53.69
C ASN A 31 -24.01 57.91 54.35
N PHE A 32 -24.64 56.93 55.02
CA PHE A 32 -25.86 57.13 55.82
C PHE A 32 -25.57 57.64 57.25
N ARG A 33 -24.32 57.61 57.71
CA ARG A 33 -23.86 58.02 59.04
C ARG A 33 -22.71 59.02 58.91
N ALA A 34 -22.96 60.16 58.30
CA ALA A 34 -22.00 61.26 58.23
C ALA A 34 -21.77 61.85 59.65
N GLY A 35 -20.83 61.29 60.42
CA GLY A 35 -20.50 61.79 61.76
C GLY A 35 -19.47 61.02 62.60
N GLU A 36 -19.12 59.77 62.28
CA GLU A 36 -18.10 58.99 63.03
C GLU A 36 -16.83 58.77 62.21
N GLY A 37 -15.66 58.84 62.86
CA GLY A 37 -14.34 58.83 62.22
C GLY A 37 -13.97 57.53 61.51
N PRO A 38 -12.90 57.56 60.67
CA PRO A 38 -12.58 56.47 59.75
C PRO A 38 -12.19 55.20 60.52
N THR A 39 -13.09 54.22 60.50
CA THR A 39 -12.84 52.90 61.10
C THR A 39 -12.37 51.97 59.99
N MET A 40 -11.10 51.55 60.02
CA MET A 40 -10.55 50.66 59.00
C MET A 40 -11.05 49.23 59.22
N TYR A 41 -11.89 48.74 58.30
CA TYR A 41 -12.28 47.34 58.21
C TYR A 41 -11.37 46.62 57.22
N THR A 42 -10.73 45.52 57.63
CA THR A 42 -10.08 44.57 56.71
C THR A 42 -11.14 43.67 56.11
N GLU A 43 -11.57 43.99 54.89
CA GLU A 43 -12.51 43.18 54.13
C GLU A 43 -11.82 41.91 53.60
N ILE A 44 -12.29 40.73 54.04
CA ILE A 44 -11.91 39.44 53.45
C ILE A 44 -12.95 39.12 52.38
N ASN A 45 -12.76 39.66 51.18
CA ASN A 45 -13.74 39.51 50.10
C ASN A 45 -13.38 38.34 49.18
N ASN A 46 -14.12 37.24 49.30
CA ASN A 46 -14.04 36.06 48.43
C ASN A 46 -15.19 35.99 47.40
N GLN A 47 -15.96 37.07 47.23
CA GLN A 47 -17.09 37.13 46.31
C GLN A 47 -16.90 38.25 45.28
N GLN A 48 -17.32 38.02 44.03
CA GLN A 48 -17.22 39.02 42.97
C GLN A 48 -18.08 40.24 43.33
N ILE A 49 -17.45 41.41 43.47
CA ILE A 49 -18.12 42.67 43.76
C ILE A 49 -19.03 43.03 42.57
N PRO A 50 -20.34 43.24 42.78
CA PRO A 50 -21.24 43.65 41.71
C PRO A 50 -20.83 44.98 41.06
N LEU A 51 -21.00 45.07 39.73
CA LEU A 51 -20.48 46.20 38.93
C LEU A 51 -21.08 47.57 39.30
N TYR A 52 -22.32 47.63 39.79
CA TYR A 52 -23.01 48.88 40.13
C TYR A 52 -22.34 49.66 41.28
N PHE A 53 -21.50 49.02 42.09
CA PHE A 53 -20.71 49.69 43.14
C PHE A 53 -19.59 50.58 42.58
N MET A 54 -19.20 50.41 41.31
CA MET A 54 -18.21 51.29 40.65
C MET A 54 -18.76 52.70 40.38
N GLY A 55 -20.09 52.87 40.43
CA GLY A 55 -20.76 54.13 40.20
C GLY A 55 -20.95 54.47 38.72
N VAL A 56 -21.84 55.41 38.47
CA VAL A 56 -22.28 55.78 37.11
C VAL A 56 -21.13 56.35 36.27
N GLU A 57 -20.27 57.18 36.86
CA GLU A 57 -19.19 57.86 36.12
C GLU A 57 -18.20 56.88 35.49
N ILE A 58 -17.77 55.87 36.25
CA ILE A 58 -16.82 54.86 35.77
C ILE A 58 -17.46 53.95 34.72
N LEU A 59 -18.69 53.50 34.98
CA LEU A 59 -19.40 52.60 34.06
C LEU A 59 -19.73 53.28 32.73
N GLU A 60 -20.10 54.56 32.76
CA GLU A 60 -20.30 55.36 31.54
C GLU A 60 -18.99 55.60 30.78
N ALA A 61 -17.90 55.87 31.49
CA ALA A 61 -16.58 56.01 30.88
C ALA A 61 -16.14 54.71 30.19
N GLU A 62 -16.24 53.56 30.88
CA GLU A 62 -15.91 52.23 30.33
C GLU A 62 -16.79 51.92 29.10
N ARG A 63 -18.10 52.14 29.21
CA ARG A 63 -19.04 51.94 28.08
C ARG A 63 -18.68 52.84 26.89
N SER A 64 -18.34 54.10 27.13
CA SER A 64 -17.94 55.03 26.06
C SER A 64 -16.63 54.63 25.39
N ALA A 65 -15.69 54.07 26.14
CA ALA A 65 -14.43 53.54 25.62
C ALA A 65 -14.68 52.28 24.77
N LEU A 66 -15.55 51.38 25.23
CA LEU A 66 -15.93 50.18 24.48
C LEU A 66 -16.70 50.51 23.19
N LEU A 67 -17.60 51.51 23.21
CA LEU A 67 -18.32 51.94 22.01
C LEU A 67 -17.40 52.62 20.97
N LYS A 68 -16.31 53.25 21.41
CA LYS A 68 -15.30 53.81 20.50
C LYS A 68 -14.41 52.73 19.89
N ARG A 69 -14.35 51.53 20.48
CA ARG A 69 -13.61 50.39 19.94
C ARG A 69 -14.42 49.77 18.78
N ASN A 70 -14.01 50.09 17.54
CA ASN A 70 -14.67 49.59 16.33
C ASN A 70 -14.39 48.10 16.02
N SER A 71 -13.41 47.49 16.68
CA SER A 71 -13.05 46.09 16.45
C SER A 71 -12.57 45.43 17.76
N ASP A 72 -13.19 44.29 18.08
CA ASP A 72 -12.82 43.42 19.20
C ASP A 72 -11.65 42.47 18.87
N ASP A 73 -11.05 42.60 17.67
CA ASP A 73 -10.03 41.68 17.12
C ASP A 73 -8.82 41.50 18.05
N PHE A 74 -8.50 42.51 18.87
CA PHE A 74 -7.33 42.48 19.74
C PHE A 74 -7.55 41.79 21.09
N THR A 75 -8.80 41.53 21.49
CA THR A 75 -9.11 41.06 22.85
C THR A 75 -9.59 39.61 22.90
N GLU A 76 -9.97 39.03 21.77
CA GLU A 76 -10.50 37.68 21.75
C GLU A 76 -9.39 36.65 21.47
N ALA A 77 -9.02 35.88 22.50
CA ALA A 77 -8.00 34.83 22.40
C ALA A 77 -8.29 33.80 21.29
N ARG A 78 -9.57 33.67 20.88
CA ARG A 78 -10.00 32.81 19.79
C ARG A 78 -9.57 33.34 18.41
N ILE A 79 -9.56 34.65 18.17
CA ILE A 79 -9.12 35.22 16.89
C ILE A 79 -7.63 34.98 16.70
N ALA A 80 -6.81 35.26 17.73
CA ALA A 80 -5.38 34.95 17.72
C ALA A 80 -5.08 33.44 17.60
N GLN A 81 -5.99 32.57 18.05
CA GLN A 81 -5.88 31.13 17.83
C GLN A 81 -6.17 30.77 16.37
N ILE A 82 -7.26 31.29 15.80
CA ILE A 82 -7.65 31.05 14.40
C ILE A 82 -6.57 31.56 13.44
N GLU A 83 -5.99 32.74 13.69
CA GLU A 83 -4.89 33.26 12.87
C GLU A 83 -3.66 32.34 12.89
N ARG A 84 -3.32 31.77 14.06
CA ARG A 84 -2.25 30.78 14.16
C ARG A 84 -2.58 29.49 13.41
N GLU A 85 -3.81 29.00 13.51
CA GLU A 85 -4.28 27.83 12.77
C GLU A 85 -4.22 28.07 11.26
N MET A 86 -4.65 29.25 10.80
CA MET A 86 -4.56 29.67 9.40
C MET A 86 -3.12 29.76 8.91
N TRP A 87 -2.20 30.31 9.72
CA TRP A 87 -0.79 30.38 9.37
C TRP A 87 -0.15 28.99 9.24
N MET A 88 -0.52 28.06 10.13
CA MET A 88 -0.06 26.67 10.08
C MET A 88 -0.58 25.92 8.84
N LEU A 89 -1.82 26.18 8.43
CA LEU A 89 -2.41 25.59 7.22
C LEU A 89 -1.84 26.20 5.94
N GLN A 90 -1.59 27.51 5.93
CA GLN A 90 -1.02 28.20 4.78
C GLN A 90 0.44 27.78 4.54
N ASN A 91 1.19 27.57 5.61
CA ASN A 91 2.58 27.11 5.55
C ASN A 91 2.67 25.57 5.69
N ASN A 92 1.80 24.85 4.96
CA ASN A 92 1.79 23.41 5.00
C ASN A 92 3.02 22.85 4.26
N ARG A 93 4.03 22.48 5.04
CA ARG A 93 5.26 21.84 4.58
C ARG A 93 5.01 20.60 3.73
N GLU A 94 3.87 19.93 3.88
CA GLU A 94 3.48 18.80 3.02
C GLU A 94 3.23 19.24 1.58
N VAL A 95 2.59 20.39 1.38
CA VAL A 95 2.32 20.97 0.05
C VAL A 95 3.62 21.44 -0.60
N GLU A 96 4.51 22.04 0.17
CA GLU A 96 5.84 22.45 -0.33
C GLU A 96 6.74 21.24 -0.66
N VAL A 97 6.57 20.12 0.06
CA VAL A 97 7.21 18.84 -0.24
C VAL A 97 6.54 18.14 -1.43
N LEU A 98 5.25 18.38 -1.66
CA LEU A 98 4.47 17.93 -2.82
C LEU A 98 4.86 18.67 -4.11
N GLU A 99 5.01 19.99 -4.05
CA GLU A 99 5.36 20.81 -5.22
C GLU A 99 6.83 20.69 -5.62
N ARG A 100 7.73 20.44 -4.65
CA ARG A 100 9.16 20.17 -4.93
C ARG A 100 9.45 18.73 -5.38
N ARG A 101 8.43 17.93 -5.71
CA ARG A 101 8.63 16.54 -6.15
C ARG A 101 9.23 16.48 -7.55
N GLU A 102 10.55 16.48 -7.63
CA GLU A 102 11.28 16.08 -8.85
C GLU A 102 11.19 14.57 -9.11
N ASN A 103 10.98 13.75 -8.06
CA ASN A 103 11.02 12.29 -8.19
C ASN A 103 9.89 11.60 -7.44
N GLU A 104 8.79 11.39 -8.15
CA GLU A 104 7.55 10.77 -7.68
C GLU A 104 7.76 9.30 -7.27
N GLU A 105 8.79 8.64 -7.80
CA GLU A 105 9.08 7.23 -7.56
C GLU A 105 9.43 6.90 -6.11
N VAL A 106 9.97 7.86 -5.34
CA VAL A 106 10.36 7.66 -3.93
C VAL A 106 9.13 7.53 -3.01
N PHE A 107 7.97 8.07 -3.45
CA PHE A 107 6.76 8.13 -2.64
C PHE A 107 5.72 7.07 -3.02
N LEU A 108 5.94 6.31 -4.09
CA LEU A 108 5.06 5.21 -4.48
C LEU A 108 5.35 3.98 -3.60
N SER A 109 4.52 3.77 -2.59
CA SER A 109 4.57 2.58 -1.74
C SER A 109 4.26 1.33 -2.57
N GLY A 110 5.02 0.25 -2.36
CA GLY A 110 4.79 -1.03 -3.04
C GLY A 110 5.40 -1.19 -4.44
N VAL A 111 6.18 -0.21 -4.94
CA VAL A 111 6.86 -0.34 -6.25
C VAL A 111 8.12 -1.21 -6.16
N GLN A 112 8.78 -1.24 -5.00
CA GLN A 112 9.98 -2.06 -4.78
C GLN A 112 9.79 -3.58 -4.99
N PRO A 113 8.74 -4.24 -4.46
CA PRO A 113 8.52 -5.65 -4.74
C PRO A 113 8.25 -5.91 -6.23
N ILE A 114 7.56 -4.99 -6.93
CA ILE A 114 7.29 -5.12 -8.37
C ILE A 114 8.58 -4.99 -9.17
N ARG A 115 9.47 -4.04 -8.85
CA ARG A 115 10.79 -3.90 -9.50
C ARG A 115 11.67 -5.12 -9.27
N ALA A 116 11.65 -5.68 -8.06
CA ALA A 116 12.37 -6.91 -7.74
C ALA A 116 11.87 -8.08 -8.60
N GLU A 117 10.55 -8.19 -8.79
CA GLU A 117 9.97 -9.24 -9.62
C GLU A 117 10.28 -9.04 -11.11
N ILE A 118 10.22 -7.81 -11.64
CA ILE A 118 10.64 -7.50 -13.02
C ILE A 118 12.11 -7.88 -13.23
N ALA A 119 12.99 -7.53 -12.31
CA ALA A 119 14.40 -7.89 -12.40
C ALA A 119 14.63 -9.40 -12.28
N ARG A 120 13.83 -10.10 -11.48
CA ARG A 120 13.86 -11.56 -11.36
C ARG A 120 13.42 -12.23 -12.66
N LEU A 121 12.29 -11.82 -13.22
CA LEU A 121 11.72 -12.38 -14.45
C LEU A 121 12.54 -12.00 -15.69
N GLY A 122 13.09 -10.79 -15.75
CA GLY A 122 13.97 -10.36 -16.83
C GLY A 122 15.24 -11.22 -16.96
N LYS A 123 15.80 -11.67 -15.83
CA LYS A 123 16.94 -12.62 -15.81
C LYS A 123 16.58 -14.01 -16.35
N VAL A 124 15.31 -14.39 -16.28
CA VAL A 124 14.79 -15.67 -16.81
C VAL A 124 14.54 -15.59 -18.32
N GLY A 125 14.25 -14.39 -18.85
CA GLY A 125 14.00 -14.18 -20.28
C GLY A 125 15.20 -14.42 -21.20
N SER A 126 16.43 -14.37 -20.66
CA SER A 126 17.68 -14.64 -21.40
C SER A 126 18.23 -16.05 -21.19
N LEU A 127 17.43 -16.97 -20.65
CA LEU A 127 17.85 -18.36 -20.50
C LEU A 127 17.98 -18.99 -21.89
N GLU A 128 19.23 -19.14 -22.33
CA GLU A 128 19.58 -19.82 -23.56
C GLU A 128 19.29 -21.32 -23.39
N PHE A 129 18.10 -21.76 -23.85
CA PHE A 129 17.68 -23.16 -23.83
C PHE A 129 18.57 -24.08 -24.70
N SER A 130 19.56 -23.51 -25.41
CA SER A 130 20.56 -24.21 -26.22
C SER A 130 21.44 -25.15 -25.40
N SER A 131 21.62 -24.89 -24.09
CA SER A 131 22.48 -25.68 -23.20
C SER A 131 21.74 -26.60 -22.23
N ILE A 132 20.40 -26.57 -22.20
CA ILE A 132 19.60 -27.42 -21.30
C ILE A 132 19.48 -28.80 -21.94
N GLN A 133 20.29 -29.73 -21.45
CA GLN A 133 20.30 -31.12 -21.88
C GLN A 133 19.05 -31.85 -21.36
N LEU A 134 17.92 -31.71 -22.08
CA LEU A 134 16.62 -32.28 -21.74
C LEU A 134 16.59 -33.82 -21.72
N VAL A 135 17.57 -34.49 -22.34
CA VAL A 135 17.67 -35.95 -22.36
C VAL A 135 19.16 -36.37 -22.41
N SER A 136 19.54 -37.28 -21.51
CA SER A 136 20.78 -38.06 -21.62
C SER A 136 20.55 -39.17 -22.64
N VAL A 137 21.12 -39.05 -23.84
CA VAL A 137 21.07 -40.13 -24.83
C VAL A 137 22.16 -41.14 -24.51
N ASP A 138 21.84 -42.14 -23.69
CA ASP A 138 22.80 -43.18 -23.27
C ASP A 138 23.37 -44.00 -24.45
N ARG A 139 22.60 -44.13 -25.55
CA ARG A 139 23.07 -44.71 -26.82
C ARG A 139 22.43 -43.99 -27.99
N LYS A 140 23.26 -43.41 -28.87
CA LYS A 140 22.81 -42.91 -30.18
C LYS A 140 22.22 -44.07 -30.97
N ALA A 141 21.13 -43.83 -31.69
CA ALA A 141 20.54 -44.82 -32.59
C ALA A 141 21.59 -45.21 -33.64
N LEU A 142 22.12 -46.43 -33.52
CA LEU A 142 23.06 -46.99 -34.47
C LEU A 142 22.26 -47.59 -35.61
N GLU A 143 22.54 -47.17 -36.84
CA GLU A 143 22.01 -47.87 -38.01
C GLU A 143 22.48 -49.33 -37.97
N PRO A 144 21.57 -50.29 -38.19
CA PRO A 144 21.94 -51.69 -38.16
C PRO A 144 22.97 -51.97 -39.27
N LEU A 145 24.18 -52.41 -38.88
CA LEU A 145 25.33 -52.68 -39.76
C LEU A 145 25.06 -53.76 -40.84
N GLY A 146 23.88 -54.38 -40.82
CA GLY A 146 23.44 -55.26 -41.89
C GLY A 146 22.00 -55.74 -41.67
N PRO A 147 21.38 -56.31 -42.72
CA PRO A 147 20.03 -56.86 -42.63
C PRO A 147 19.99 -58.00 -41.62
N ILE A 148 19.10 -57.92 -40.63
CA ILE A 148 18.95 -58.93 -39.57
C ILE A 148 18.49 -60.29 -40.17
N LYS A 149 17.88 -60.29 -41.37
CA LYS A 149 17.45 -61.48 -42.15
C LYS A 149 17.39 -61.15 -43.66
N PRO A 150 17.45 -62.12 -44.60
CA PRO A 150 17.75 -63.55 -44.45
C PRO A 150 19.22 -63.90 -44.79
N LYS A 151 19.75 -64.96 -44.15
CA LYS A 151 21.12 -65.46 -44.36
C LYS A 151 21.24 -66.12 -45.73
N LYS A 152 21.74 -65.39 -46.74
CA LYS A 152 21.90 -65.90 -48.12
C LYS A 152 22.63 -67.25 -48.19
N ASN A 153 23.64 -67.44 -47.34
CA ASN A 153 24.40 -68.68 -47.27
C ASN A 153 23.54 -69.88 -46.84
N LEU A 154 22.58 -69.69 -45.93
CA LEU A 154 21.68 -70.75 -45.48
C LEU A 154 20.78 -71.23 -46.63
N LEU A 155 20.31 -70.30 -47.47
CA LEU A 155 19.46 -70.61 -48.61
C LEU A 155 20.23 -71.35 -49.71
N VAL A 156 21.48 -70.95 -49.97
CA VAL A 156 22.38 -71.64 -50.92
C VAL A 156 22.67 -73.07 -50.44
N LEU A 157 22.98 -73.25 -49.16
CA LEU A 157 23.32 -74.55 -48.60
C LEU A 157 22.13 -75.52 -48.64
N LEU A 158 20.92 -75.01 -48.36
CA LEU A 158 19.68 -75.76 -48.50
C LEU A 158 19.44 -76.18 -49.98
N GLY A 159 19.67 -75.28 -50.92
CA GLY A 159 19.53 -75.56 -52.36
C GLY A 159 20.48 -76.65 -52.85
N VAL A 160 21.74 -76.63 -52.42
CA VAL A 160 22.72 -77.68 -52.75
C VAL A 160 22.31 -79.02 -52.16
N PHE A 161 21.84 -79.03 -50.91
CA PHE A 161 21.38 -80.26 -50.26
C PHE A 161 20.19 -80.90 -51.00
N PHE A 162 19.15 -80.12 -51.31
CA PHE A 162 18.01 -80.65 -52.07
C PHE A 162 18.37 -81.00 -53.52
N GLY A 163 19.25 -80.24 -54.17
CA GLY A 163 19.70 -80.52 -55.53
C GLY A 163 20.50 -81.81 -55.65
N THR A 164 21.42 -82.06 -54.72
CA THR A 164 22.19 -83.32 -54.67
C THR A 164 21.31 -84.52 -54.37
N ALA A 165 20.37 -84.39 -53.42
CA ALA A 165 19.40 -85.44 -53.11
C ALA A 165 18.51 -85.79 -54.33
N ALA A 166 17.97 -84.79 -55.02
CA ALA A 166 17.16 -84.99 -56.22
C ALA A 166 17.99 -85.58 -57.39
N GLY A 167 19.23 -85.11 -57.57
CA GLY A 167 20.14 -85.64 -58.59
C GLY A 167 20.47 -87.11 -58.37
N ALA A 168 20.77 -87.51 -57.12
CA ALA A 168 21.03 -88.90 -56.78
C ALA A 168 19.81 -89.80 -57.04
N LEU A 169 18.60 -89.33 -56.69
CA LEU A 169 17.35 -90.03 -57.01
C LEU A 169 17.17 -90.24 -58.51
N ILE A 170 17.41 -89.22 -59.34
CA ILE A 170 17.29 -89.32 -60.80
C ILE A 170 18.31 -90.33 -61.36
N VAL A 171 19.55 -90.33 -60.87
CA VAL A 171 20.60 -91.27 -61.30
C VAL A 171 20.20 -92.71 -60.94
N LEU A 172 19.71 -92.95 -59.72
CA LEU A 172 19.26 -94.29 -59.29
C LEU A 172 18.08 -94.78 -60.12
N ILE A 173 17.09 -93.92 -60.39
CA ILE A 173 15.93 -94.25 -61.23
C ILE A 173 16.39 -94.62 -62.64
N ARG A 174 17.24 -93.78 -63.26
CA ARG A 174 17.82 -94.08 -64.59
C ARG A 174 18.58 -95.38 -64.61
N ASN A 175 19.43 -95.63 -63.62
CA ASN A 175 20.21 -96.86 -63.51
C ASN A 175 19.30 -98.08 -63.37
N SER A 176 18.25 -98.00 -62.54
CA SER A 176 17.30 -99.10 -62.34
C SER A 176 16.47 -99.40 -63.61
N MET A 177 16.08 -98.38 -64.38
CA MET A 177 15.37 -98.58 -65.65
C MET A 177 16.30 -99.16 -66.73
N ALA A 178 17.56 -98.73 -66.76
CA ALA A 178 18.56 -99.29 -67.67
C ALA A 178 18.85 -100.76 -67.33
N ALA A 179 19.00 -101.10 -66.05
CA ALA A 179 19.17 -102.49 -65.59
C ALA A 179 17.96 -103.36 -65.97
N ARG A 180 16.72 -102.87 -65.80
CA ARG A 180 15.49 -103.58 -66.19
C ARG A 180 15.35 -103.75 -67.71
N ARG A 181 15.83 -102.80 -68.53
CA ARG A 181 15.84 -102.93 -70.01
C ARG A 181 16.82 -104.00 -70.48
N VAL A 182 17.95 -104.17 -69.82
CA VAL A 182 18.91 -105.23 -70.14
C VAL A 182 18.34 -106.60 -69.78
N GLU A 183 17.61 -106.70 -68.67
CA GLU A 183 16.87 -107.93 -68.29
C GLU A 183 15.75 -108.30 -69.29
N SER A 184 15.05 -107.32 -69.87
CA SER A 184 13.97 -107.60 -70.84
C SER A 184 14.44 -107.90 -72.28
N LEU A 185 15.74 -107.83 -72.55
CA LEU A 185 16.37 -108.21 -73.83
C LEU A 185 17.23 -109.49 -73.70
N GLY A 186 17.38 -110.02 -72.48
CA GLY A 186 18.07 -111.28 -72.17
C GLY A 186 17.14 -112.41 -71.70
N GLY A 187 15.82 -112.21 -71.79
CA GLY A 187 14.80 -113.22 -71.51
C GLY A 187 13.77 -113.27 -72.63
N GLY A 188 14.03 -114.11 -73.64
CA GLY A 188 13.23 -114.33 -74.84
C GLY A 188 14.10 -114.77 -76.00
#